data_AF-A0A3B8HWJ8-F1
#
_entry.id   AF-A0A3B8HWJ8-F1
#
_cell.length_a   1.000
_cell.length_b   1.000
_cell.length_c   1.000
_cell.angle_alpha   90.00
_cell.angle_beta   90.00
_cell.angle_gamma   90.00
#
_symmetry.space_group_name_H-M   'P 1'
#
loop_
_entity.id
_entity.type
_entity.pdbx_description
1 polymer ?
#
loop_
_entity_poly.entity_id
_entity_poly.type
_entity_poly.pdbx_seq_one_letter_code
_entity_poly.pdbx_strand_id
1 'polypeptide(L)' 'MIKWLKQVVAIIILVCFPVTYGAQAASVVNISIDGKERQLNPPAQIVNDRTMVPVRFIVEDPALQGQV' A
#
# COMPACT_ATOMS: atom_id res chain seq x y z
N MET A 1 -16.30 -44.65 10.19
CA MET A 1 -15.27 -43.81 10.84
C MET A 1 -14.67 -42.76 9.90
N ILE A 2 -14.41 -43.05 8.61
CA ILE A 2 -13.89 -42.07 7.62
C ILE A 2 -14.74 -40.79 7.45
N LYS A 3 -16.06 -40.87 7.61
CA LYS A 3 -16.99 -39.73 7.41
C LYS A 3 -16.75 -38.57 8.38
N TRP A 4 -16.43 -38.87 9.64
CA TRP A 4 -16.13 -37.88 10.67
C TRP A 4 -14.76 -37.22 10.45
N LEU A 5 -13.76 -37.98 10.00
CA LEU A 5 -12.44 -37.45 9.66
C LEU A 5 -12.53 -36.44 8.50
N LYS A 6 -13.33 -36.73 7.47
CA LYS A 6 -13.57 -35.81 6.35
C LYS A 6 -14.25 -34.52 6.78
N GLN A 7 -15.17 -34.58 7.76
CA GLN A 7 -15.84 -33.38 8.28
C GLN A 7 -14.89 -32.50 9.09
N VAL A 8 -14.02 -33.08 9.90
CA VAL A 8 -13.02 -32.31 10.67
C VAL A 8 -12.00 -31.65 9.74
N VAL A 9 -11.53 -32.35 8.70
CA VAL A 9 -10.63 -31.78 7.69
C VAL A 9 -11.31 -30.67 6.89
N ALA A 10 -12.58 -30.84 6.53
CA ALA A 10 -13.35 -29.81 5.82
C ALA A 10 -13.55 -28.55 6.68
N ILE A 11 -13.78 -28.70 7.98
CA ILE A 11 -13.92 -27.57 8.93
C ILE A 11 -12.59 -26.85 9.12
N ILE A 12 -11.47 -27.57 9.20
CA ILE A 12 -10.13 -26.97 9.30
C ILE A 12 -9.81 -26.15 8.05
N ILE A 13 -10.13 -26.67 6.86
CA ILE A 13 -9.94 -25.94 5.59
C ILE A 13 -10.83 -24.70 5.54
N LEU A 14 -12.09 -24.80 5.98
CA LEU A 14 -13.03 -23.67 6.03
C LEU A 14 -12.57 -22.56 6.99
N VAL A 15 -12.01 -22.93 8.16
CA VAL A 15 -11.55 -21.96 9.17
C VAL A 15 -10.22 -21.32 8.79
N CYS A 16 -9.33 -22.04 8.10
CA CYS A 16 -8.06 -21.47 7.63
C CYS A 16 -8.20 -20.64 6.34
N PHE A 17 -9.24 -20.86 5.52
CA PHE A 17 -9.44 -20.12 4.27
C PHE A 17 -9.64 -18.60 4.42
N PRO A 18 -10.40 -18.05 5.39
CA PRO A 18 -10.59 -16.61 5.49
C PRO A 18 -9.37 -15.86 6.02
N VAL A 19 -8.35 -16.53 6.57
CA VAL A 19 -7.19 -15.86 7.19
C VAL A 19 -6.18 -15.34 6.15
N THR A 20 -6.30 -15.76 4.89
CA THR A 20 -5.36 -15.38 3.81
C THR A 20 -5.88 -14.26 2.90
N TYR A 21 -7.15 -13.88 3.02
CA TYR A 21 -7.70 -12.65 2.42
C TYR A 21 -7.46 -11.52 3.42
N GLY A 22 -6.34 -10.81 3.41
CA GLY A 22 -5.80 -10.08 2.28
C GLY A 22 -5.52 -8.69 2.81
N ALA A 23 -4.38 -8.53 3.50
CA ALA A 23 -3.84 -7.21 3.76
C ALA A 23 -3.33 -6.66 2.43
N GLN A 24 -4.23 -6.09 1.61
CA GLN A 24 -3.84 -5.36 0.42
C GLN A 24 -3.16 -4.07 0.90
N ALA A 25 -1.83 -4.07 0.89
CA ALA A 25 -1.07 -2.85 1.13
C ALA A 25 -1.47 -1.83 0.06
N ALA A 26 -1.91 -0.65 0.49
CA ALA A 26 -2.16 0.47 -0.41
C ALA A 26 -0.87 0.78 -1.17
N SER A 27 -0.96 0.96 -2.50
CA SER A 27 0.18 1.35 -3.32
C SER A 27 0.67 2.73 -2.88
N VAL A 28 1.81 2.76 -2.20
CA VAL A 28 2.48 4.00 -1.81
C VAL A 28 3.06 4.64 -3.07
N VAL A 29 2.75 5.92 -3.30
CA VAL A 29 3.30 6.68 -4.43
C VAL A 29 4.70 7.15 -4.06
N ASN A 30 5.70 6.62 -4.77
CA ASN A 30 7.10 7.08 -4.66
C ASN A 30 7.39 8.18 -5.67
N ILE A 31 8.18 9.18 -5.25
CA ILE A 31 8.68 10.26 -6.10
C ILE A 31 10.22 10.20 -6.09
N SER A 32 10.81 10.25 -7.28
CA SER A 32 12.27 10.33 -7.46
C SER A 32 12.61 11.60 -8.21
N ILE A 33 13.59 12.34 -7.68
CA ILE A 33 14.11 13.57 -8.28
C ILE A 33 15.61 13.38 -8.44
N ASP A 34 16.10 13.54 -9.67
CA ASP A 34 17.49 13.27 -10.08
C ASP A 34 17.95 11.84 -9.75
N GLY A 35 17.06 10.87 -9.93
CA GLY A 35 17.33 9.45 -9.65
C GLY A 35 17.40 9.10 -8.16
N LYS A 36 17.10 10.05 -7.27
CA LYS A 36 17.04 9.83 -5.82
C LYS A 36 15.60 9.82 -5.34
N GLU A 37 15.17 8.70 -4.76
CA GLU A 37 13.89 8.59 -4.09
C GLU A 37 13.79 9.56 -2.91
N ARG A 38 12.63 10.21 -2.77
CA ARG A 38 12.34 11.13 -1.67
C ARG A 38 11.24 10.54 -0.80
N GLN A 39 11.44 10.59 0.52
CA GLN A 39 10.37 10.29 1.46
C GLN A 39 9.46 11.50 1.62
N LEU A 40 8.16 11.24 1.54
CA LEU A 40 7.10 12.22 1.66
C LEU A 40 6.38 12.02 3.00
N ASN A 41 6.23 13.09 3.78
CA ASN A 41 5.41 13.08 4.97
C ASN A 41 4.55 14.35 5.02
N PRO A 42 3.24 14.28 4.76
CA PRO A 42 2.44 13.07 4.48
C PRO A 42 2.79 12.42 3.11
N PRO A 43 2.48 11.13 2.89
CA PRO A 43 2.70 10.49 1.60
C PRO A 43 1.86 11.15 0.51
N ALA A 44 2.31 11.07 -0.75
CA ALA A 44 1.48 11.47 -1.89
C ALA A 44 0.23 10.57 -1.97
N GLN A 45 -0.88 11.17 -2.38
CA GLN A 45 -2.20 10.52 -2.39
C GLN A 45 -2.82 10.60 -3.78
N ILE A 46 -3.69 9.64 -4.11
CA ILE A 46 -4.50 9.70 -5.33
C ILE A 46 -5.90 10.18 -4.94
N VAL A 47 -6.31 11.33 -5.45
CA VAL A 47 -7.62 11.93 -5.21
C VAL A 47 -8.23 12.31 -6.55
N ASN A 48 -9.45 11.84 -6.84
CA ASN A 48 -10.14 12.08 -8.11
C ASN A 48 -9.26 11.74 -9.33
N ASP A 49 -8.62 10.57 -9.32
CA ASP A 49 -7.69 10.09 -10.36
C ASP A 49 -6.46 10.99 -10.61
N ARG A 50 -6.09 11.83 -9.62
CA ARG A 50 -4.91 12.69 -9.67
C ARG A 50 -3.99 12.43 -8.49
N THR A 51 -2.69 12.42 -8.75
CA THR A 51 -1.67 12.36 -7.70
C THR A 51 -1.50 13.73 -7.06
N MET A 52 -1.88 13.85 -5.80
CA MET A 52 -1.68 15.01 -4.95
C MET A 52 -0.34 14.88 -4.23
N VAL A 53 0.56 15.85 -4.49
CA VAL A 53 1.87 15.94 -3.85
C VAL A 53 1.83 17.06 -2.80
N PRO A 54 2.38 16.87 -1.59
CA PRO A 54 2.42 17.92 -0.58
C PRO A 54 3.14 19.18 -1.09
N VAL A 55 2.49 20.34 -1.01
CA VAL A 55 3.12 21.61 -1.43
C VAL A 55 4.39 21.91 -0.63
N ARG A 56 4.42 21.54 0.65
CA ARG A 56 5.60 21.69 1.53
C ARG A 56 6.81 20.95 0.96
N PHE A 57 6.62 19.75 0.43
CA PHE A 57 7.69 18.99 -0.21
C PHE A 57 8.28 19.75 -1.39
N ILE A 58 7.43 20.29 -2.28
CA ILE A 58 7.88 21.07 -3.44
C ILE A 58 8.72 22.29 -3.03
N VAL A 59 8.35 22.96 -1.94
CA VAL A 59 9.03 24.17 -1.47
C VAL A 59 10.32 23.85 -0.72
N GLU A 60 10.31 22.85 0.15
CA GLU A 60 11.44 22.51 1.02
C GLU A 60 12.47 21.59 0.35
N ASP A 61 12.10 20.89 -0.72
CA ASP A 61 13.01 19.98 -1.40
C ASP A 61 14.20 20.75 -2.01
N PRO A 62 15.45 20.45 -1.63
CA PRO A 62 16.62 21.20 -2.08
C PRO A 62 16.86 21.18 -3.59
N ALA A 63 16.31 20.18 -4.29
CA ALA A 63 16.44 20.05 -5.73
C ALA A 63 15.36 20.85 -6.48
N LEU A 64 14.19 21.08 -5.87
CA LEU A 64 13.09 21.82 -6.48
C LEU A 64 13.12 23.32 -6.15
N GLN A 65 13.47 23.67 -4.91
CA GLN A 65 13.56 25.07 -4.46
C GLN A 65 12.30 25.90 -4.76
N GLY A 66 11.12 25.27 -4.73
CA GLY A 66 9.84 25.90 -5.07
C GLY A 66 9.60 26.11 -6.57
N GLN A 67 10.44 25.56 -7.45
CA GLN A 67 10.22 25.55 -8.89
C GLN A 67 9.49 24.25 -9.29
N VAL A 68 8.48 24.38 -10.14
CA VAL A 68 7.64 23.28 -10.65
C VAL A 68 7.50 23.35 -12.15
#